data_AF-A0A662J5F9-F1
#
_entry.id   AF-A0A662J5F9-F1
#
_cell.length_a   1.000
_cell.length_b   1.000
_cell.length_c   1.000
_cell.angle_alpha   90.00
_cell.angle_beta   90.00
_cell.angle_gamma   90.00
#
_symmetry.space_group_name_H-M   'P 1'
#
loop_
_entity.id
_entity.type
_entity.pdbx_description
1 polymer ?
#
loop_
_entity_poly.entity_id
_entity_poly.type
_entity_poly.pdbx_seq_one_letter_code
_entity_poly.pdbx_strand_id
1 'polypeptide(L)'
;DPFSGITQALSKDFGDYNNRRKMLISKGIEWFKRRLSKWKHYRVIPELKASSIEVRFADGRTFTFGKLRLRFTRPLFHGIEFSRLGWIIGLTIEYNGWKLLYSSDVNGPIIEDYASWIISEDPDIIILDGPMTYMLGYTLNKINLRRALDNAIRIIRETNASLILYDHHLPRDPKFKERTKVVWEEARTRGIKLMTVAEYLGLMPAVLRYKT
;
A
#
# COMPACT_ATOMS: atom_id res chain seq x y z
N ASP A 1 10.98 16.14 -1.72
CA ASP A 1 10.00 16.39 -0.66
C ASP A 1 9.15 15.14 -0.51
N PRO A 2 9.05 14.49 0.67
CA PRO A 2 8.22 13.31 0.85
C PRO A 2 6.71 13.58 0.70
N PHE A 3 6.29 14.84 0.63
CA PHE A 3 4.90 15.24 0.46
C PHE A 3 4.46 15.52 -0.97
N SER A 4 5.38 15.62 -1.93
CA SER A 4 5.06 15.96 -3.31
C SER A 4 4.11 14.96 -3.98
N GLY A 5 3.97 13.75 -3.44
CA GLY A 5 3.11 12.69 -3.97
C GLY A 5 1.92 12.33 -3.08
N ILE A 6 1.58 13.13 -2.07
CA ILE A 6 0.46 12.84 -1.16
C ILE A 6 -0.52 14.01 -0.95
N THR A 7 -0.78 14.77 -2.02
CA THR A 7 -1.57 16.00 -1.93
C THR A 7 -3.02 15.75 -1.54
N GLN A 8 -3.62 14.64 -2.00
CA GLN A 8 -5.01 14.28 -1.67
C GLN A 8 -5.15 13.97 -0.18
N ALA A 9 -4.20 13.22 0.39
CA ALA A 9 -4.19 12.97 1.82
C ALA A 9 -4.05 14.27 2.60
N LEU A 10 -3.11 15.15 2.20
CA LEU A 10 -2.87 16.42 2.89
C LEU A 10 -4.09 17.36 2.87
N SER A 11 -4.93 17.31 1.83
CA SER A 11 -6.15 18.12 1.75
C SER A 11 -7.35 17.56 2.53
N LYS A 12 -7.26 16.35 3.09
CA LYS A 12 -8.37 15.76 3.86
C LYS A 12 -8.65 16.51 5.15
N ASP A 13 -9.94 16.75 5.38
CA ASP A 13 -10.50 17.29 6.62
C ASP A 13 -10.93 16.14 7.55
N PHE A 14 -10.39 16.14 8.77
CA PHE A 14 -10.74 15.20 9.83
C PHE A 14 -11.40 15.89 11.05
N GLY A 15 -11.99 17.07 10.86
CA GLY A 15 -12.62 17.86 11.92
C GLY A 15 -11.65 18.16 13.07
N ASP A 16 -12.06 17.85 14.30
CA ASP A 16 -11.29 18.11 15.52
C ASP A 16 -9.90 17.45 15.52
N TYR A 17 -9.72 16.35 14.78
CA TYR A 17 -8.45 15.65 14.68
C TYR A 17 -7.38 16.45 13.90
N ASN A 18 -7.79 17.44 13.10
CA ASN A 18 -6.86 18.22 12.26
C ASN A 18 -5.76 18.90 13.07
N ASN A 19 -6.06 19.40 14.28
CA ASN A 19 -5.07 20.04 15.13
C ASN A 19 -3.98 19.05 15.56
N ARG A 20 -4.38 17.85 15.98
CA ARG A 20 -3.45 16.77 16.33
C ARG A 20 -2.65 16.33 15.10
N ARG A 21 -3.30 16.20 13.95
CA ARG A 21 -2.68 15.81 12.67
C ARG A 21 -1.59 16.81 12.25
N LYS A 22 -1.89 18.11 12.27
CA LYS A 22 -0.92 19.18 11.98
C LYS A 22 0.31 19.07 12.88
N MET A 23 0.13 18.89 14.18
CA MET A 23 1.24 18.70 15.11
C MET A 23 2.07 17.45 14.79
N LEU A 24 1.42 16.32 14.48
CA LEU A 24 2.12 15.08 14.10
C LEU A 24 2.92 15.25 12.82
N ILE A 25 2.36 15.92 11.81
CA ILE A 25 3.04 16.26 10.56
C ILE A 25 4.27 17.13 10.84
N SER A 26 4.14 18.21 11.62
CA SER A 26 5.27 19.08 11.96
C SER A 26 6.40 18.31 12.65
N LYS A 27 6.08 17.47 13.65
CA LYS A 27 7.05 16.59 14.32
C LYS A 27 7.69 15.59 13.35
N GLY A 28 6.91 15.08 12.40
CA GLY A 28 7.38 14.20 11.33
C GLY A 28 8.38 14.88 10.40
N ILE A 29 8.10 16.12 9.98
CA ILE A 29 9.01 16.94 9.17
C ILE A 29 10.33 17.18 9.91
N GLU A 30 10.27 17.58 11.18
CA GLU A 30 11.49 17.78 11.99
C GLU A 30 12.30 16.50 12.11
N TRP A 31 11.65 15.37 12.37
CA TRP A 31 12.29 14.06 12.39
C TRP A 31 12.94 13.72 11.06
N PHE A 32 12.25 13.94 9.95
CA PHE A 32 12.77 13.69 8.61
C PHE A 32 13.97 14.59 8.29
N LYS A 33 13.93 15.88 8.64
CA LYS A 33 15.07 16.80 8.50
C LYS A 33 16.30 16.31 9.28
N ARG A 34 16.13 15.78 10.50
CA ARG A 34 17.22 15.15 11.26
C ARG A 34 17.76 13.90 10.56
N ARG A 35 16.91 13.08 9.95
CA ARG A 35 17.33 11.91 9.16
C ARG A 35 18.12 12.33 7.92
N LEU A 36 17.62 13.31 7.16
CA LEU A 36 18.34 13.88 6.02
C LEU A 36 19.73 14.39 6.40
N SER A 37 19.85 15.09 7.53
CA SER A 37 21.15 15.56 8.02
C SER A 37 22.12 14.40 8.23
N LYS A 38 21.68 13.29 8.83
CA LYS A 38 22.52 12.08 9.00
C LYS A 38 22.86 11.42 7.66
N TRP A 39 21.85 11.20 6.81
CA TRP A 39 22.03 10.51 5.53
C TRP A 39 22.99 11.20 4.57
N LYS A 40 23.09 12.53 4.63
CA LYS A 40 24.08 13.30 3.86
C LYS A 40 25.54 12.91 4.16
N HIS A 41 25.81 12.33 5.33
CA HIS A 41 27.15 11.93 5.75
C HIS A 41 27.38 10.42 5.63
N TYR A 42 26.38 9.64 5.20
CA TYR A 42 26.53 8.20 5.04
C TYR A 42 27.28 7.89 3.76
N ARG A 43 28.09 6.83 3.79
CA ARG A 43 28.70 6.29 2.58
C ARG A 43 27.60 5.84 1.62
N VAL A 44 27.61 6.38 0.41
CA VAL A 44 26.71 5.96 -0.66
C VAL A 44 27.14 4.57 -1.14
N ILE A 45 26.20 3.63 -1.14
CA ILE A 45 26.39 2.32 -1.77
C ILE A 45 26.00 2.48 -3.24
N PRO A 46 26.93 2.33 -4.20
CA PRO A 46 26.60 2.47 -5.61
C PRO A 46 25.86 1.23 -6.12
N GLU A 47 25.21 1.40 -7.26
CA GLU A 47 24.77 0.27 -8.09
C GLU A 47 25.99 -0.54 -8.55
N LEU A 48 25.81 -1.85 -8.70
CA LEU A 48 26.88 -2.77 -9.09
C LEU A 48 26.62 -3.28 -10.50
N LYS A 49 27.66 -3.29 -11.35
CA LYS A 49 27.64 -4.00 -12.62
C LYS A 49 28.86 -4.90 -12.72
N ALA A 50 28.63 -6.20 -12.69
CA ALA A 50 29.63 -7.25 -12.90
C ALA A 50 29.33 -7.99 -14.20
N SER A 51 30.20 -8.93 -14.59
CA SER A 51 30.11 -9.64 -15.88
C SER A 51 28.81 -10.42 -16.07
N SER A 52 28.23 -10.96 -15.00
CA SER A 52 27.01 -11.78 -15.03
C SER A 52 25.84 -11.21 -14.21
N ILE A 53 26.04 -10.11 -13.47
CA ILE A 53 25.03 -9.56 -12.57
C ILE A 53 25.06 -8.03 -12.54
N GLU A 54 23.87 -7.44 -12.60
CA GLU A 54 23.67 -6.00 -12.46
C GLU A 54 22.69 -5.75 -11.31
N VAL A 55 23.09 -4.95 -10.33
CA VAL A 55 22.30 -4.55 -9.16
C VAL A 55 21.92 -3.09 -9.35
N ARG A 56 20.61 -2.82 -9.45
CA ARG A 56 20.05 -1.48 -9.64
C ARG A 56 19.11 -1.14 -8.50
N PHE A 57 19.09 0.13 -8.10
CA PHE A 57 18.04 0.66 -7.25
C PHE A 57 16.77 0.84 -8.07
N ALA A 58 15.64 0.41 -7.50
CA ALA A 58 14.37 0.36 -8.21
C ALA A 58 13.48 1.59 -7.96
N ASP A 59 13.71 2.36 -6.89
CA ASP A 59 12.85 3.45 -6.47
C ASP A 59 12.59 4.49 -7.59
N GLY A 60 11.32 4.59 -7.98
CA GLY A 60 10.86 5.50 -9.04
C GLY A 60 11.33 5.13 -10.45
N ARG A 61 11.87 3.92 -10.66
CA ARG A 61 12.44 3.49 -11.95
C ARG A 61 11.52 2.55 -12.70
N THR A 62 11.76 2.47 -14.01
CA THR A 62 11.15 1.51 -14.91
C THR A 62 12.23 0.67 -15.55
N PHE A 63 12.01 -0.65 -15.61
CA PHE A 63 12.88 -1.59 -16.30
C PHE A 63 12.09 -2.32 -17.38
N THR A 64 12.66 -2.43 -18.57
CA THR A 64 12.01 -3.07 -19.72
C THR A 64 12.86 -4.22 -20.23
N PHE A 65 12.27 -5.40 -20.34
CA PHE A 65 12.88 -6.62 -20.83
C PHE A 65 12.00 -7.23 -21.92
N GLY A 66 12.28 -6.89 -23.18
CA GLY A 66 11.41 -7.26 -24.30
C GLY A 66 9.99 -6.73 -24.09
N LYS A 67 9.01 -7.63 -23.95
CA LYS A 67 7.59 -7.29 -23.70
C LYS A 67 7.24 -7.08 -22.21
N LEU A 68 8.17 -7.40 -21.31
CA LEU A 68 7.98 -7.20 -19.87
C LEU A 68 8.39 -5.78 -19.49
N ARG A 69 7.54 -5.07 -18.77
CA ARG A 69 7.85 -3.76 -18.20
C ARG A 69 7.53 -3.77 -16.71
N LEU A 70 8.54 -3.46 -15.90
CA LEU A 70 8.45 -3.34 -14.43
C LEU A 70 8.54 -1.87 -14.07
N ARG A 71 7.51 -1.32 -13.42
CA ARG A 71 7.45 0.07 -12.98
C ARG A 71 7.36 0.13 -11.47
N PHE A 72 8.31 0.80 -10.85
CA PHE A 72 8.34 0.96 -9.41
C PHE A 72 7.92 2.38 -9.03
N THR A 73 7.16 2.49 -7.95
CA THR A 73 6.81 3.81 -7.42
C THR A 73 8.07 4.50 -6.87
N ARG A 74 7.99 5.82 -6.72
CA ARG A 74 8.88 6.52 -5.78
C ARG A 74 8.66 5.96 -4.36
N PRO A 75 9.60 6.18 -3.42
CA PRO A 75 9.44 5.72 -2.04
C PRO A 75 8.13 6.25 -1.42
N LEU A 76 7.29 5.34 -0.96
CA LEU A 76 6.04 5.58 -0.26
C LEU A 76 6.28 5.42 1.24
N PHE A 77 5.55 6.15 2.09
CA PHE A 77 5.54 5.87 3.52
C PHE A 77 4.98 4.46 3.77
N HIS A 78 5.68 3.69 4.61
CA HIS A 78 5.18 2.42 5.11
C HIS A 78 4.15 2.68 6.24
N GLY A 79 2.90 2.89 5.85
CA GLY A 79 1.81 3.30 6.74
C GLY A 79 1.42 4.78 6.57
N ILE A 80 0.98 5.42 7.66
CA ILE A 80 0.57 6.83 7.63
C ILE A 80 1.78 7.77 7.47
N GLU A 81 1.54 9.01 7.08
CA GLU A 81 2.55 10.05 6.89
C GLU A 81 3.53 10.12 8.10
N PHE A 82 4.83 10.00 7.82
CA PHE A 82 5.91 9.98 8.83
C PHE A 82 5.77 8.93 9.95
N SER A 83 5.06 7.83 9.68
CA SER A 83 5.25 6.61 10.44
C SER A 83 6.74 6.23 10.47
N ARG A 84 7.23 5.78 11.63
CA ARG A 84 8.65 5.50 11.84
C ARG A 84 9.09 4.15 11.25
N LEU A 85 8.26 3.54 10.40
CA LEU A 85 8.46 2.23 9.81
C LEU A 85 9.35 2.28 8.55
N GLY A 86 9.60 3.46 8.00
CA GLY A 86 10.45 3.65 6.84
C GLY A 86 9.65 3.84 5.55
N TRP A 87 10.20 3.34 4.44
CA TRP A 87 9.64 3.52 3.12
C TRP A 87 9.55 2.18 2.38
N ILE A 88 8.54 2.09 1.52
CA ILE A 88 8.26 0.96 0.65
C ILE A 88 8.16 1.44 -0.79
N ILE A 89 8.21 0.52 -1.74
CA ILE A 89 7.94 0.78 -3.15
C ILE A 89 6.88 -0.19 -3.64
N GLY A 90 5.91 0.33 -4.38
CA GLY A 90 4.96 -0.47 -5.13
C GLY A 90 5.55 -0.93 -6.46
N LEU A 91 4.98 -1.98 -7.05
CA LEU A 91 5.41 -2.55 -8.31
C LEU A 91 4.22 -2.77 -9.24
N THR A 92 4.29 -2.21 -10.44
CA THR A 92 3.40 -2.54 -11.55
C THR A 92 4.16 -3.36 -12.58
N ILE A 93 3.62 -4.51 -12.95
CA ILE A 93 4.16 -5.45 -13.94
C ILE A 93 3.22 -5.43 -15.15
N GLU A 94 3.73 -4.99 -16.29
CA GLU A 94 3.02 -5.04 -17.57
C GLU A 94 3.66 -6.12 -18.45
N TYR A 95 2.87 -7.05 -18.97
CA TYR A 95 3.33 -8.08 -19.90
C TYR A 95 2.23 -8.49 -20.88
N ASN A 96 2.50 -8.36 -22.17
CA ASN A 96 1.61 -8.80 -23.26
C ASN A 96 0.16 -8.29 -23.12
N GLY A 97 -0.01 -7.01 -22.78
CA GLY A 97 -1.31 -6.36 -22.59
C GLY A 97 -1.92 -6.56 -21.20
N TRP A 98 -1.40 -7.48 -20.38
CA TRP A 98 -1.83 -7.67 -19.00
C TRP A 98 -1.05 -6.77 -18.04
N LYS A 99 -1.71 -6.36 -16.96
CA LYS A 99 -1.15 -5.54 -15.89
C LYS A 99 -1.48 -6.11 -14.51
N LEU A 100 -0.43 -6.41 -13.76
CA LEU A 100 -0.49 -6.84 -12.36
C LEU A 100 0.10 -5.74 -11.49
N LEU A 101 -0.59 -5.35 -10.43
CA LEU A 101 -0.08 -4.39 -9.45
C LEU A 101 0.13 -5.08 -8.10
N TYR A 102 1.30 -4.89 -7.51
CA TYR A 102 1.61 -5.22 -6.12
C TYR A 102 1.73 -3.93 -5.31
N SER A 103 0.82 -3.73 -4.35
CA SER A 103 0.74 -2.50 -3.57
C SER A 103 1.90 -2.31 -2.60
N SER A 104 2.60 -3.40 -2.24
CA SER A 104 3.51 -3.45 -1.10
C SER A 104 2.79 -3.17 0.22
N ASP A 105 3.56 -2.93 1.29
CA ASP A 105 3.10 -2.81 2.68
C ASP A 105 2.57 -1.39 2.99
N VAL A 106 1.41 -1.07 2.40
CA VAL A 106 0.73 0.24 2.48
C VAL A 106 -0.24 0.37 3.67
N ASN A 107 -0.31 -0.66 4.51
CA ASN A 107 -1.21 -0.83 5.66
C ASN A 107 -2.71 -0.73 5.34
N GLY A 108 -3.14 -1.30 4.20
CA GLY A 108 -4.51 -1.15 3.70
C GLY A 108 -4.73 0.29 3.25
N PRO A 109 -4.30 0.65 2.03
CA PRO A 109 -3.78 1.97 1.67
C PRO A 109 -4.43 3.11 2.47
N ILE A 110 -3.76 3.54 3.55
CA ILE A 110 -4.33 4.56 4.47
C ILE A 110 -4.27 5.93 3.81
N ILE A 111 -3.17 6.20 3.09
CA ILE A 111 -2.94 7.44 2.35
C ILE A 111 -3.72 7.36 1.03
N GLU A 112 -4.59 8.34 0.81
CA GLU A 112 -5.54 8.39 -0.31
C GLU A 112 -4.86 8.40 -1.67
N ASP A 113 -3.70 9.04 -1.78
CA ASP A 113 -2.92 9.10 -3.01
C ASP A 113 -2.41 7.72 -3.43
N TYR A 114 -2.27 6.76 -2.51
CA TYR A 114 -1.90 5.39 -2.87
C TYR A 114 -3.06 4.67 -3.55
N ALA A 115 -4.30 4.93 -3.12
CA ALA A 115 -5.48 4.45 -3.84
C ALA A 115 -5.56 5.10 -5.22
N SER A 116 -5.33 6.41 -5.30
CA SER A 116 -5.33 7.14 -6.58
C SER A 116 -4.22 6.67 -7.53
N TRP A 117 -3.06 6.27 -7.03
CA TRP A 117 -2.01 5.61 -7.81
C TRP A 117 -2.48 4.25 -8.34
N ILE A 118 -3.04 3.39 -7.49
CA ILE A 118 -3.54 2.07 -7.91
C ILE A 118 -4.62 2.23 -8.99
N ILE A 119 -5.52 3.20 -8.80
CA ILE A 119 -6.59 3.53 -9.75
C ILE A 119 -6.04 4.03 -11.07
N SER A 120 -5.06 4.94 -11.05
CA SER A 120 -4.48 5.49 -12.28
C SER A 120 -3.65 4.48 -13.07
N GLU A 121 -3.11 3.47 -12.40
CA GLU A 121 -2.47 2.36 -13.09
C GLU A 121 -3.48 1.45 -13.78
N ASP A 122 -4.75 1.39 -13.36
CA ASP A 122 -5.83 0.52 -13.88
C ASP A 122 -5.34 -0.91 -14.24
N PRO A 123 -4.99 -1.72 -13.22
CA PRO A 123 -4.49 -3.09 -13.40
C PRO A 123 -5.61 -4.13 -13.56
N ASP A 124 -5.32 -5.21 -14.27
CA ASP A 124 -6.24 -6.36 -14.41
C ASP A 124 -6.33 -7.19 -13.12
N ILE A 125 -5.21 -7.25 -12.39
CA ILE A 125 -5.05 -8.00 -11.14
C ILE A 125 -4.33 -7.11 -10.12
N ILE A 126 -4.84 -7.10 -8.88
CA ILE A 126 -4.24 -6.34 -7.77
C ILE A 126 -3.87 -7.29 -6.64
N ILE A 127 -2.61 -7.28 -6.20
CA ILE A 127 -2.20 -7.79 -4.90
C ILE A 127 -2.22 -6.60 -3.95
N LEU A 128 -3.29 -6.50 -3.18
CA LEU A 128 -3.60 -5.38 -2.31
C LEU A 128 -3.32 -5.76 -0.86
N ASP A 129 -2.45 -5.01 -0.20
CA ASP A 129 -2.29 -5.10 1.24
C ASP A 129 -3.55 -4.61 1.96
N GLY A 130 -3.96 -5.31 3.01
CA GLY A 130 -5.09 -4.92 3.85
C GLY A 130 -4.72 -4.15 5.10
N PRO A 131 -5.71 -3.54 5.79
CA PRO A 131 -5.46 -2.86 7.04
C PRO A 131 -5.03 -3.87 8.12
N MET A 132 -4.07 -3.46 8.94
CA MET A 132 -3.60 -4.17 10.13
C MET A 132 -4.65 -4.21 11.25
N THR A 133 -5.82 -4.80 11.00
CA THR A 133 -6.97 -4.75 11.91
C THR A 133 -6.71 -5.40 13.27
N TYR A 134 -5.79 -6.36 13.36
CA TYR A 134 -5.31 -6.92 14.64
C TYR A 134 -4.68 -5.87 15.57
N MET A 135 -4.26 -4.71 15.05
CA MET A 135 -3.71 -3.59 15.81
C MET A 135 -4.74 -2.47 16.07
N LEU A 136 -6.02 -2.71 15.77
CA LEU A 136 -7.10 -1.76 16.03
C LEU A 136 -7.23 -1.48 17.53
N GLY A 137 -7.12 -0.20 17.91
CA GLY A 137 -7.12 0.24 19.30
C GLY A 137 -5.72 0.38 19.91
N TYR A 138 -4.66 -0.04 19.19
CA TYR A 138 -3.27 0.19 19.57
C TYR A 138 -2.60 1.17 18.60
N THR A 139 -2.00 0.68 17.51
CA THR A 139 -1.34 1.52 16.50
C THR A 139 -2.27 1.91 15.35
N LEU A 140 -3.32 1.14 15.08
CA LEU A 140 -4.37 1.49 14.12
C LEU A 140 -5.57 2.10 14.87
N ASN A 141 -5.96 3.32 14.49
CA ASN A 141 -7.14 3.98 15.05
C ASN A 141 -8.34 3.89 14.09
N LYS A 142 -9.54 4.22 14.57
CA LYS A 142 -10.79 4.17 13.79
C LYS A 142 -10.77 5.09 12.56
N ILE A 143 -10.13 6.26 12.65
CA ILE A 143 -10.01 7.21 11.53
C ILE A 143 -9.21 6.58 10.40
N ASN A 144 -8.05 6.00 10.71
CA ASN A 144 -7.18 5.37 9.73
C ASN A 144 -7.75 4.06 9.18
N LEU A 145 -8.44 3.27 10.00
CA LEU A 145 -9.20 2.13 9.50
C LEU A 145 -10.28 2.60 8.52
N ARG A 146 -11.02 3.67 8.83
CA ARG A 146 -12.03 4.20 7.91
C ARG A 146 -11.42 4.65 6.58
N ARG A 147 -10.29 5.37 6.62
CA ARG A 147 -9.53 5.76 5.41
C ARG A 147 -9.14 4.54 4.58
N ALA A 148 -8.56 3.52 5.21
CA ALA A 148 -8.18 2.27 4.56
C ALA A 148 -9.35 1.59 3.84
N LEU A 149 -10.50 1.49 4.51
CA LEU A 149 -11.72 0.90 3.94
C LEU A 149 -12.28 1.74 2.78
N ASP A 150 -12.35 3.05 2.94
CA ASP A 150 -12.84 3.96 1.90
C ASP A 150 -11.95 3.93 0.66
N ASN A 151 -10.63 3.87 0.86
CA ASN A 151 -9.66 3.75 -0.22
C ASN A 151 -9.73 2.40 -0.93
N ALA A 152 -9.90 1.29 -0.20
CA ALA A 152 -10.12 -0.03 -0.81
C ALA A 152 -11.43 -0.07 -1.61
N ILE A 153 -12.51 0.54 -1.10
CA ILE A 153 -13.78 0.69 -1.83
C ILE A 153 -13.60 1.53 -3.09
N ARG A 154 -12.84 2.64 -3.03
CA ARG A 154 -12.51 3.45 -4.21
C ARG A 154 -11.77 2.63 -5.27
N ILE A 155 -10.75 1.87 -4.89
CA ILE A 155 -10.02 0.98 -5.81
C ILE A 155 -10.98 0.01 -6.50
N ILE A 156 -11.88 -0.63 -5.75
CA ILE A 156 -12.89 -1.55 -6.30
C ILE A 156 -13.85 -0.85 -7.26
N ARG A 157 -14.22 0.41 -6.99
CA ARG A 157 -15.19 1.16 -7.81
C ARG A 157 -14.60 1.78 -9.07
N GLU A 158 -13.35 2.17 -9.00
CA GLU A 158 -12.71 3.05 -9.98
C GLU A 158 -11.66 2.31 -10.84
N THR A 159 -11.46 1.00 -10.65
CA THR A 159 -10.59 0.17 -11.50
C THR A 159 -11.40 -0.87 -12.29
N ASN A 160 -10.81 -1.37 -13.37
CA ASN A 160 -11.34 -2.49 -14.16
C ASN A 160 -10.79 -3.86 -13.72
N ALA A 161 -10.20 -3.94 -12.52
CA ALA A 161 -9.59 -5.17 -12.02
C ALA A 161 -10.61 -6.31 -11.93
N SER A 162 -10.24 -7.47 -12.48
CA SER A 162 -11.07 -8.68 -12.42
C SER A 162 -10.84 -9.50 -11.14
N LEU A 163 -9.65 -9.37 -10.55
CA LEU A 163 -9.19 -10.09 -9.37
C LEU A 163 -8.41 -9.17 -8.43
N ILE A 164 -8.77 -9.18 -7.15
CA ILE A 164 -8.03 -8.52 -6.08
C ILE A 164 -7.68 -9.56 -5.01
N LEU A 165 -6.38 -9.79 -4.84
CA LEU A 165 -5.80 -10.59 -3.77
C LEU A 165 -5.55 -9.68 -2.57
N TYR A 166 -6.47 -9.69 -1.60
CA TYR A 166 -6.49 -8.79 -0.45
C TYR A 166 -5.85 -9.46 0.77
N ASP A 167 -4.58 -9.16 1.03
CA ASP A 167 -3.71 -10.00 1.86
C ASP A 167 -2.70 -9.19 2.72
N HIS A 168 -1.54 -9.79 3.01
CA HIS A 168 -0.38 -9.27 3.73
C HIS A 168 -0.61 -8.99 5.24
N HIS A 169 -1.36 -7.95 5.60
CA HIS A 169 -1.81 -7.76 7.00
C HIS A 169 -3.17 -8.37 7.29
N LEU A 170 -4.02 -8.45 6.27
CA LEU A 170 -5.42 -8.81 6.45
C LEU A 170 -5.60 -10.18 7.12
N PRO A 171 -4.99 -11.29 6.64
CA PRO A 171 -5.19 -12.61 7.25
C PRO A 171 -4.34 -12.82 8.51
N ARG A 172 -3.91 -11.76 9.20
CA ARG A 172 -3.32 -11.85 10.56
C ARG A 172 -4.38 -11.74 11.66
N ASP A 173 -5.60 -11.31 11.31
CA ASP A 173 -6.70 -11.10 12.24
C ASP A 173 -7.84 -12.11 11.99
N PRO A 174 -8.24 -12.98 12.95
CA PRO A 174 -9.35 -13.92 12.74
C PRO A 174 -10.70 -13.25 12.40
N LYS A 175 -10.84 -11.95 12.65
CA LYS A 175 -12.03 -11.13 12.35
C LYS A 175 -11.84 -10.23 11.13
N PHE A 176 -10.83 -10.45 10.29
CA PHE A 176 -10.54 -9.57 9.16
C PHE A 176 -11.73 -9.38 8.22
N LYS A 177 -12.46 -10.47 7.89
CA LYS A 177 -13.66 -10.40 7.03
C LYS A 177 -14.77 -9.56 7.64
N GLU A 178 -14.98 -9.67 8.95
CA GLU A 178 -15.97 -8.88 9.69
C GLU A 178 -15.58 -7.41 9.71
N ARG A 179 -14.33 -7.11 10.06
CA ARG A 179 -13.81 -5.74 10.21
C ARG A 179 -13.66 -5.00 8.87
N THR A 180 -13.58 -5.73 7.77
CA THR A 180 -13.49 -5.17 6.42
C THR A 180 -14.72 -5.48 5.56
N LYS A 181 -15.84 -5.92 6.17
CA LYS A 181 -17.05 -6.43 5.49
C LYS A 181 -17.51 -5.57 4.31
N VAL A 182 -17.51 -4.25 4.49
CA VAL A 182 -17.91 -3.28 3.47
C VAL A 182 -17.11 -3.37 2.16
N VAL A 183 -15.83 -3.76 2.24
CA VAL A 183 -14.95 -3.96 1.07
C VAL A 183 -15.38 -5.22 0.31
N TRP A 184 -15.69 -6.29 1.03
CA TRP A 184 -16.17 -7.55 0.45
C TRP A 184 -17.55 -7.40 -0.20
N GLU A 185 -18.44 -6.64 0.43
CA GLU A 185 -19.77 -6.34 -0.11
C GLU A 185 -19.70 -5.48 -1.37
N GLU A 186 -18.82 -4.48 -1.40
CA GLU A 186 -18.59 -3.68 -2.60
C GLU A 186 -18.03 -4.53 -3.75
N ALA A 187 -17.00 -5.35 -3.50
CA ALA A 187 -16.43 -6.23 -4.52
C ALA A 187 -17.49 -7.18 -5.12
N ARG A 188 -18.32 -7.77 -4.26
CA ARG A 188 -19.44 -8.63 -4.70
C ARG A 188 -20.42 -7.86 -5.58
N THR A 189 -20.79 -6.64 -5.17
CA THR A 189 -21.72 -5.78 -5.94
C THR A 189 -21.16 -5.43 -7.32
N ARG A 190 -19.85 -5.24 -7.43
CA ARG A 190 -19.15 -4.95 -8.68
C ARG A 190 -18.80 -6.19 -9.51
N GLY A 191 -19.05 -7.40 -9.00
CA GLY A 191 -18.66 -8.65 -9.66
C GLY A 191 -17.14 -8.89 -9.68
N ILE A 192 -16.38 -8.19 -8.85
CA ILE A 192 -14.93 -8.34 -8.75
C ILE A 192 -14.60 -9.50 -7.81
N LYS A 193 -13.70 -10.39 -8.23
CA LYS A 193 -13.23 -11.50 -7.38
C LYS A 193 -12.29 -10.94 -6.31
N LEU A 194 -12.78 -10.79 -5.08
CA LEU A 194 -11.98 -10.43 -3.92
C LEU A 194 -11.73 -11.66 -3.04
N MET A 195 -10.47 -11.99 -2.78
CA MET A 195 -10.08 -13.13 -1.94
C MET A 195 -8.67 -12.94 -1.38
N THR A 196 -8.29 -13.71 -0.37
CA THR A 196 -6.89 -13.81 0.08
C THR A 196 -6.07 -14.68 -0.89
N VAL A 197 -4.74 -14.60 -0.83
CA VAL A 197 -3.84 -15.49 -1.59
C VAL A 197 -4.08 -16.95 -1.19
N ALA A 198 -4.32 -17.23 0.09
CA ALA A 198 -4.65 -18.58 0.55
C ALA A 198 -5.91 -19.12 -0.15
N GLU A 199 -6.99 -18.34 -0.18
CA GLU A 199 -8.25 -18.73 -0.81
C GLU A 199 -8.10 -18.90 -2.33
N TYR A 200 -7.31 -18.05 -2.99
CA TYR A 200 -6.98 -18.20 -4.41
C TYR A 200 -6.29 -19.53 -4.71
N LEU A 201 -5.45 -20.01 -3.79
CA LEU A 201 -4.79 -21.31 -3.88
C LEU A 201 -5.67 -22.49 -3.41
N GLY A 202 -6.95 -22.25 -3.12
CA GLY A 202 -7.88 -23.28 -2.59
C GLY A 202 -7.60 -23.67 -1.14
N LEU A 203 -6.84 -22.84 -0.41
CA LEU A 203 -6.47 -23.08 0.99
C LEU A 203 -7.28 -22.19 1.93
N MET A 204 -7.46 -22.67 3.16
CA MET A 204 -7.99 -21.85 4.25
C MET A 204 -6.90 -20.89 4.77
N PRO A 205 -7.21 -19.58 4.94
CA PRO A 205 -6.30 -18.63 5.59
C PRO A 205 -5.83 -19.16 6.95
N ALA A 206 -4.53 -19.09 7.22
CA ALA A 206 -3.92 -19.73 8.39
C ALA A 206 -4.58 -19.30 9.72
N VAL A 207 -4.91 -18.01 9.84
CA VAL A 207 -5.56 -17.45 11.03
C VAL A 207 -6.96 -18.01 11.31
N LEU A 208 -7.60 -18.60 10.30
CA LEU A 208 -8.92 -19.19 10.43
C LEU A 208 -8.87 -20.70 10.72
N ARG A 209 -7.72 -21.37 10.52
CA ARG A 209 -7.57 -22.82 10.72
C ARG A 209 -7.76 -23.27 12.16
N TYR A 210 -7.49 -22.38 13.11
CA TYR A 210 -7.49 -22.68 14.55
C TYR A 210 -8.60 -21.92 15.31
N LYS A 211 -9.61 -21.44 14.59
CA LYS A 211 -10.77 -20.79 15.22
C LYS A 211 -11.66 -21.90 15.80
N THR A 212 -11.55 -22.11 17.12
CA THR A 212 -12.57 -22.81 17.92
C THR A 212 -13.85 -22.01 17.95
#